data_AF-A0A951EEV9-F1
#
_entry.id   AF-A0A951EEV9-F1
#
_cell.length_a   1.000
_cell.length_b   1.000
_cell.length_c   1.000
_cell.angle_alpha   90.00
_cell.angle_beta   90.00
_cell.angle_gamma   90.00
#
_symmetry.space_group_name_H-M   'P 1'
#
loop_
_entity.id
_entity.type
_entity.pdbx_description
1 polymer ?
#
loop_
_entity_poly.entity_id
_entity_poly.type
_entity_poly.pdbx_seq_one_letter_code
_entity_poly.pdbx_strand_id
1 'polypeptide(L)'
;MSTVPYKKHSVTAPIGARNLAIYLAACLFVGFGLFPLYMMITTSLKTDQQTFAWPPIWLFTPSFQSYYNALFVFGGRSADHYLFNSLVVTLSSSALAVFLGAMAAYGLARFRFRGNRDVAFYILSTRFAP
;
A
#
# COMPACT_ATOMS: atom_id res chain seq x y z
N MET A 1 -39.57 -30.04 0.88
CA MET A 1 -38.21 -30.59 1.02
C MET A 1 -37.57 -30.66 -0.37
N SER A 2 -37.06 -29.54 -0.90
CA SER A 2 -36.50 -29.44 -2.26
C SER A 2 -34.98 -29.34 -2.19
N THR A 3 -34.28 -30.39 -2.60
CA THR A 3 -32.81 -30.43 -2.66
C THR A 3 -32.31 -29.70 -3.90
N VAL A 4 -31.89 -28.45 -3.73
CA VAL A 4 -31.15 -27.70 -4.75
C VAL A 4 -29.79 -28.37 -4.97
N PRO A 5 -29.43 -28.79 -6.20
CA PRO A 5 -28.16 -29.46 -6.45
C PRO A 5 -27.00 -28.46 -6.36
N TYR A 6 -26.09 -28.69 -5.41
CA TYR A 6 -24.85 -27.94 -5.25
C TYR A 6 -23.87 -28.27 -6.39
N LYS A 7 -23.67 -27.32 -7.31
CA LYS A 7 -22.72 -27.42 -8.42
C LYS A 7 -21.29 -27.30 -7.89
N LYS A 8 -20.60 -28.42 -7.74
CA LYS A 8 -19.18 -28.49 -7.38
C LYS A 8 -18.37 -27.72 -8.43
N HIS A 9 -17.87 -26.53 -8.08
CA HIS A 9 -16.87 -25.85 -8.88
C HIS A 9 -15.57 -26.66 -8.79
N SER A 10 -15.35 -27.54 -9.76
CA SER A 10 -14.10 -28.27 -9.96
C SER A 10 -12.99 -27.25 -10.22
N VAL A 11 -12.08 -27.11 -9.25
CA VAL A 11 -10.99 -26.12 -9.19
C VAL A 11 -9.89 -26.36 -10.25
N THR A 12 -10.02 -27.35 -11.13
CA THR A 12 -8.97 -27.72 -12.08
C THR A 12 -9.51 -27.82 -13.50
N ALA A 13 -9.81 -26.67 -14.12
CA ALA A 13 -9.87 -26.60 -15.57
C ALA A 13 -8.44 -26.42 -16.13
N PRO A 14 -8.06 -27.11 -17.22
CA PRO A 14 -6.75 -26.90 -17.84
C PRO A 14 -6.60 -25.41 -18.21
N ILE A 15 -5.46 -24.83 -17.85
CA ILE A 15 -5.16 -23.41 -18.05
C ILE A 15 -5.10 -23.18 -19.56
N GLY A 16 -6.15 -22.60 -20.15
CA GLY A 16 -6.12 -22.22 -21.56
C GLY A 16 -4.96 -21.25 -21.84
N ALA A 17 -4.38 -21.29 -23.04
CA ALA A 17 -3.20 -20.47 -23.41
C ALA A 17 -3.36 -18.97 -23.08
N ARG A 18 -4.59 -18.44 -23.20
CA ARG A 18 -4.95 -17.07 -22.79
C ARG A 18 -4.79 -16.82 -21.28
N ASN A 19 -5.22 -17.76 -20.43
CA ASN A 19 -5.08 -17.63 -18.99
C ASN A 19 -3.61 -17.75 -18.56
N LEU A 20 -2.84 -18.60 -19.24
CA LEU A 20 -1.39 -18.69 -19.01
C LEU A 20 -0.69 -17.36 -19.33
N ALA A 21 -1.02 -16.73 -20.46
CA ALA A 21 -0.50 -15.42 -20.83
C ALA A 21 -0.87 -14.34 -19.81
N ILE A 22 -2.11 -14.35 -19.29
CA ILE A 22 -2.56 -13.41 -18.24
C ILE A 22 -1.77 -13.64 -16.95
N TYR A 23 -1.57 -14.88 -16.52
CA TYR A 23 -0.80 -15.17 -15.31
C TYR A 23 0.68 -14.80 -15.45
N LEU A 24 1.29 -15.03 -16.61
CA LEU A 24 2.67 -14.62 -16.87
C LEU A 24 2.82 -13.09 -16.87
N ALA A 25 1.90 -12.38 -17.52
CA ALA A 25 1.89 -10.92 -17.52
C ALA A 25 1.67 -10.34 -16.10
N ALA A 26 0.75 -10.93 -15.33
CA ALA A 26 0.52 -10.55 -13.93
C ALA A 26 1.75 -10.81 -13.06
N CYS A 27 2.42 -11.96 -13.23
CA CYS A 27 3.63 -12.31 -12.48
C CYS A 27 4.78 -11.35 -12.81
N LEU A 28 4.95 -10.98 -14.08
CA LEU A 28 5.96 -10.00 -14.51
C LEU A 28 5.66 -8.61 -13.92
N PHE A 29 4.40 -8.17 -13.96
CA PHE A 29 3.98 -6.88 -13.39
C PHE A 29 4.20 -6.81 -11.88
N VAL A 30 3.82 -7.86 -11.16
CA VAL A 30 4.06 -7.96 -9.71
C VAL A 30 5.57 -8.00 -9.44
N GLY A 31 6.34 -8.78 -10.18
CA GLY A 31 7.79 -8.84 -10.03
C GLY A 31 8.46 -7.48 -10.21
N PHE A 32 8.05 -6.72 -11.22
CA PHE A 32 8.54 -5.35 -11.43
C PHE A 32 8.12 -4.40 -10.30
N GLY A 33 6.87 -4.49 -9.82
CA GLY A 33 6.41 -3.69 -8.67
C GLY A 33 7.08 -4.05 -7.34
N LEU A 34 7.50 -5.31 -7.17
CA LEU A 34 8.22 -5.79 -5.98
C LEU A 34 9.71 -5.47 -6.01
N PHE A 35 10.28 -5.18 -7.18
CA PHE A 35 11.69 -4.83 -7.33
C PHE A 35 12.16 -3.69 -6.41
N PRO A 36 11.49 -2.52 -6.34
CA PRO A 36 11.89 -1.45 -5.40
C PRO A 36 11.73 -1.87 -3.93
N LEU A 37 10.73 -2.70 -3.61
CA LEU A 37 10.57 -3.24 -2.25
C LEU A 37 11.70 -4.20 -1.88
N TYR A 38 12.14 -5.03 -2.82
CA TYR A 38 13.31 -5.89 -2.65
C TYR A 38 14.58 -5.06 -2.39
N MET A 39 14.78 -3.97 -3.13
CA MET A 39 15.87 -3.03 -2.88
C MET A 39 15.78 -2.36 -1.50
N MET A 40 14.57 -1.99 -1.07
CA MET A 40 14.35 -1.40 0.25
C MET A 40 14.67 -2.38 1.38
N ILE A 41 14.21 -3.64 1.28
CA ILE A 41 14.46 -4.67 2.28
C ILE A 41 15.95 -5.02 2.36
N THR A 42 16.58 -5.26 1.20
CA THR A 42 18.01 -5.58 1.16
C THR A 42 18.88 -4.44 1.65
N THR A 43 18.51 -3.18 1.41
CA THR A 43 19.23 -2.01 1.94
C THR A 43 19.02 -1.84 3.45
N SER A 44 17.80 -2.10 3.95
CA SER A 44 17.48 -2.01 5.37
C SER A 44 18.23 -3.02 6.25
N LEU A 45 18.71 -4.12 5.68
CA LEU A 45 19.45 -5.18 6.38
C LEU A 45 20.98 -4.99 6.33
N LYS A 46 21.48 -4.03 5.54
CA LYS A 46 22.91 -3.70 5.45
C LYS A 46 23.31 -2.72 6.58
N THR A 47 24.55 -2.81 7.05
CA THR A 47 25.12 -1.78 7.93
C THR A 47 25.24 -0.44 7.21
N ASP A 48 25.06 0.69 7.89
CA ASP A 48 25.21 2.05 7.31
C ASP A 48 26.52 2.20 6.53
N GLN A 49 27.62 1.65 7.04
CA GLN A 49 28.94 1.67 6.39
C GLN A 49 29.00 0.87 5.09
N GLN A 50 28.20 -0.20 4.94
CA GLN A 50 28.12 -1.03 3.74
C GLN A 50 27.15 -0.48 2.69
N THR A 51 26.22 0.40 3.09
CA THR A 51 25.32 1.11 2.17
C THR A 51 26.03 2.25 1.44
N PHE A 52 27.01 2.90 2.07
CA PHE A 52 27.84 3.95 1.46
C PHE A 52 29.19 3.45 0.92
N ALA A 53 29.47 2.15 1.00
CA ALA A 53 30.72 1.57 0.46
C ALA A 53 30.68 1.46 -1.07
N TRP A 54 31.78 1.88 -1.70
CA TRP A 54 32.08 1.65 -3.12
C TRP A 54 33.14 0.54 -3.19
N PRO A 55 32.91 -0.64 -3.82
CA PRO A 55 31.79 -1.10 -4.66
C PRO A 55 30.61 -1.77 -3.90
N PRO A 56 29.40 -1.82 -4.50
CA PRO A 56 28.20 -2.41 -3.88
C PRO A 56 28.35 -3.92 -3.73
N ILE A 57 28.47 -4.36 -2.49
CA ILE A 57 28.47 -5.77 -2.14
C ILE A 57 27.05 -6.30 -2.42
N TRP A 58 26.87 -7.57 -2.79
CA TRP A 58 25.53 -8.18 -2.96
C TRP A 58 25.27 -9.28 -1.92
N LEU A 59 26.34 -9.77 -1.29
CA LEU A 59 26.35 -10.75 -0.21
C LEU A 59 26.75 -10.05 1.08
N PHE A 60 25.80 -9.84 1.98
CA PHE A 60 26.00 -9.17 3.26
C PHE A 60 25.70 -10.13 4.40
N THR A 61 26.43 -9.99 5.50
CA THR A 61 26.05 -10.61 6.77
C THR A 61 24.92 -9.77 7.38
N PRO A 62 23.70 -10.31 7.55
CA PRO A 62 22.59 -9.55 8.11
C PRO A 62 22.96 -9.11 9.52
N SER A 63 22.99 -7.79 9.75
CA SER A 63 23.32 -7.21 11.05
C SER A 63 22.14 -6.42 11.59
N PHE A 64 21.74 -6.69 12.82
CA PHE A 64 20.71 -5.91 13.52
C PHE A 64 21.26 -4.60 14.13
N GLN A 65 22.56 -4.32 13.92
CA GLN A 65 23.22 -3.15 14.47
C GLN A 65 22.67 -1.84 13.88
N SER A 66 22.24 -1.83 12.61
CA SER A 66 21.57 -0.67 12.00
C SER A 66 20.25 -0.33 12.69
N TYR A 67 19.45 -1.35 13.05
CA TYR A 67 18.22 -1.16 13.81
C TYR A 67 18.51 -0.65 15.21
N TYR A 68 19.50 -1.22 15.90
CA TYR A 68 19.91 -0.75 17.22
C TYR A 68 20.42 0.69 17.17
N ASN A 69 21.22 1.06 16.17
CA ASN A 69 21.69 2.42 16.00
C ASN A 69 20.55 3.39 15.66
N ALA A 70 19.63 3.01 14.78
CA ALA A 70 18.47 3.82 14.43
C ALA A 70 17.52 4.04 15.62
N LEU A 71 17.29 3.00 16.44
CA LEU A 71 16.38 3.05 17.59
C LEU A 71 17.01 3.68 18.84
N PHE A 72 18.30 3.43 19.11
CA PHE A 72 18.93 3.77 20.39
C PHE A 72 20.07 4.78 20.31
N VAL A 73 20.77 4.90 19.17
CA VAL A 73 21.95 5.78 19.03
C VAL A 73 21.61 7.10 18.35
N PHE A 74 20.91 7.06 17.21
CA PHE A 74 20.47 8.24 16.47
C PHE A 74 19.03 8.65 16.79
N GLY A 75 18.16 7.68 17.15
CA GLY A 75 16.74 7.90 17.42
C GLY A 75 16.32 7.75 18.88
N GLY A 76 17.27 7.57 19.82
CA GLY A 76 17.10 7.07 21.20
C GLY A 76 16.05 7.73 22.10
N ARG A 77 15.42 8.83 21.67
CA ARG A 77 14.30 9.49 22.37
C ARG A 77 13.28 10.16 21.44
N SER A 78 13.43 10.02 20.13
CA SER A 78 12.63 10.73 19.12
C SER A 78 11.94 9.76 18.16
N ALA A 79 12.52 8.58 17.92
CA ALA A 79 11.96 7.59 17.00
C ALA A 79 10.58 7.08 17.45
N ASP A 80 10.42 6.86 18.76
CA ASP A 80 9.15 6.51 19.40
C ASP A 80 8.10 7.63 19.25
N HIS A 81 8.48 8.89 19.47
CA HIS A 81 7.59 10.03 19.27
C HIS A 81 7.20 10.22 17.80
N TYR A 82 8.10 10.04 16.84
CA TYR A 82 7.76 10.14 15.41
C TYR A 82 6.78 9.06 14.96
N LEU A 83 6.96 7.82 15.45
CA LEU A 83 6.03 6.73 15.18
C LEU A 83 4.66 6.99 15.80
N PHE A 84 4.62 7.41 17.07
CA PHE A 84 3.38 7.71 17.77
C PHE A 84 2.64 8.91 17.15
N ASN A 85 3.35 9.99 16.85
CA ASN A 85 2.76 11.17 16.20
C ASN A 85 2.19 10.82 14.83
N SER A 86 2.93 10.07 14.01
CA SER A 86 2.44 9.62 12.71
C SER A 86 1.20 8.75 12.84
N LEU A 87 1.20 7.79 13.78
CA LEU A 87 0.03 6.95 14.05
C LEU A 87 -1.19 7.78 14.45
N VAL A 88 -1.04 8.69 15.40
CA VAL A 88 -2.14 9.55 15.87
C VAL A 88 -2.65 10.44 14.75
N VAL A 89 -1.76 11.09 13.99
CA VAL A 89 -2.13 11.99 12.89
C VAL A 89 -2.80 11.21 11.76
N THR A 90 -2.26 10.08 11.33
CA THR A 90 -2.86 9.27 10.26
C THR A 90 -4.21 8.71 10.67
N LEU A 91 -4.35 8.17 11.88
CA LEU A 91 -5.62 7.61 12.35
C LEU A 91 -6.69 8.69 12.52
N SER A 92 -6.35 9.80 13.18
CA SER A 92 -7.30 10.89 13.39
C SER A 92 -7.72 11.54 12.08
N SER A 93 -6.78 11.85 11.19
CA SER A 93 -7.09 12.46 9.88
C SER A 93 -7.89 11.50 8.99
N SER A 94 -7.57 10.21 8.96
CA SER A 94 -8.32 9.22 8.17
C SER A 94 -9.74 9.04 8.72
N ALA A 95 -9.91 8.97 10.04
CA ALA A 95 -11.22 8.87 10.67
C ALA A 95 -12.09 10.10 10.36
N LEU A 96 -11.53 11.31 10.50
CA LEU A 96 -12.23 12.55 10.17
C LEU A 96 -12.56 12.65 8.69
N ALA A 97 -11.62 12.31 7.80
CA ALA A 97 -11.82 12.35 6.36
C ALA A 97 -12.90 11.37 5.90
N VAL A 98 -12.91 10.14 6.42
CA VAL A 98 -13.94 9.15 6.12
C VAL A 98 -15.29 9.58 6.69
N PHE A 99 -15.33 10.07 7.92
CA PHE A 99 -16.58 10.51 8.55
C PHE A 99 -17.24 11.66 7.78
N LEU A 100 -16.50 12.75 7.54
CA LEU A 100 -16.99 13.91 6.80
C LEU A 100 -17.26 13.58 5.33
N GLY A 101 -16.36 12.80 4.72
CA GLY A 101 -16.49 12.35 3.33
C GLY A 101 -17.71 11.46 3.11
N ALA A 102 -18.01 10.55 4.04
CA ALA A 102 -19.18 9.68 3.98
C ALA A 102 -20.48 10.48 4.10
N MET A 103 -20.56 11.45 5.03
CA MET A 103 -21.73 12.32 5.15
C MET A 103 -21.96 13.15 3.87
N ALA A 104 -20.90 13.74 3.31
CA ALA A 104 -20.97 14.51 2.07
C ALA A 104 -21.37 13.63 0.88
N ALA A 105 -20.76 12.45 0.75
CA ALA A 105 -21.06 11.48 -0.32
C ALA A 105 -22.51 10.97 -0.23
N TYR A 106 -23.01 10.71 0.98
CA TYR A 106 -24.41 10.30 1.18
C TYR A 106 -25.38 11.40 0.74
N GLY A 107 -25.08 12.65 1.12
CA GLY A 107 -25.86 13.81 0.68
C GLY A 107 -25.96 13.91 -0.84
N LEU A 108 -24.80 13.76 -1.51
CA LEU A 108 -24.69 13.83 -2.96
C LEU A 108 -25.34 12.64 -3.68
N ALA A 109 -25.24 11.43 -3.11
CA ALA A 109 -25.79 10.21 -3.71
C ALA A 109 -27.30 10.09 -3.55
N ARG A 110 -27.87 10.56 -2.44
CA ARG A 110 -29.30 10.38 -2.14
C ARG A 110 -30.16 11.59 -2.50
N PHE A 111 -29.67 12.82 -2.35
CA PHE A 111 -30.47 14.02 -2.62
C PHE A 111 -30.22 14.57 -4.03
N ARG A 112 -31.30 14.78 -4.78
CA ARG A 112 -31.26 15.44 -6.10
C ARG A 112 -31.53 16.94 -5.94
N PHE A 113 -30.49 17.70 -5.64
CA PHE A 113 -30.55 19.17 -5.56
C PHE A 113 -30.00 19.82 -6.83
N ARG A 114 -30.41 21.06 -7.11
CA ARG A 114 -29.95 21.83 -8.28
C ARG A 114 -28.47 22.18 -8.08
N GLY A 115 -27.60 21.69 -8.98
CA GLY A 115 -26.14 21.86 -8.90
C GLY A 115 -25.33 20.66 -8.36
N ASN A 116 -25.98 19.52 -8.04
CA ASN A 116 -25.29 18.31 -7.54
C ASN A 116 -24.12 17.88 -8.44
N ARG A 117 -24.32 17.89 -9.77
CA ARG A 117 -23.29 17.48 -10.74
C ARG A 117 -22.09 18.43 -10.76
N ASP A 118 -22.31 19.73 -10.59
CA ASP A 118 -21.26 20.75 -10.60
C ASP A 118 -20.39 20.64 -9.34
N VAL A 119 -21.00 20.39 -8.18
CA VAL A 119 -20.28 20.11 -6.92
C VAL A 119 -19.44 18.84 -7.05
N ALA A 120 -20.00 17.77 -7.61
CA ALA A 120 -19.26 16.52 -7.85
C ALA A 120 -18.04 16.76 -8.77
N PHE A 121 -18.25 17.52 -9.85
CA PHE A 121 -17.19 17.85 -10.81
C PHE A 121 -16.11 18.74 -10.19
N TYR A 122 -16.48 19.70 -9.33
CA TYR A 122 -15.55 20.54 -8.61
C TYR A 122 -14.65 19.73 -7.67
N ILE A 123 -15.23 18.84 -6.86
CA ILE A 123 -14.46 17.95 -5.97
C ILE A 123 -13.45 17.12 -6.78
N LEU A 124 -13.89 16.55 -7.90
CA LEU A 124 -13.01 15.79 -8.78
C LEU A 124 -11.88 16.64 -9.36
N SER A 125 -12.18 17.85 -9.82
CA SER A 125 -11.19 18.79 -10.36
C SER A 125 -10.11 19.14 -9.34
N THR A 126 -10.48 19.38 -8.07
CA THR A 126 -9.49 19.66 -7.00
C THR A 126 -8.56 18.48 -6.70
N ARG A 127 -8.94 17.24 -7.02
CA ARG A 127 -8.09 16.05 -6.83
C ARG A 127 -7.12 15.80 -7.98
N PHE A 128 -7.39 16.37 -9.16
CA PHE A 128 -6.50 16.32 -10.32
C PHE A 128 -5.56 17.52 -10.41
N ALA A 129 -5.83 18.60 -9.66
CA ALA A 129 -4.95 19.75 -9.58
C ALA A 129 -3.59 19.31 -8.99
N PRO A 130 -2.46 19.75 -9.57
CA PRO A 130 -1.11 19.41 -9.09
C PRO A 130 -0.80 20.03 -7.73
#